data_AF-A0A3M1E7Q7-F1
#
_entry.id   AF-A0A3M1E7Q7-F1
#
_cell.length_a   1.000
_cell.length_b   1.000
_cell.length_c   1.000
_cell.angle_alpha   90.00
_cell.angle_beta   90.00
_cell.angle_gamma   90.00
#
_symmetry.space_group_name_H-M   'P 1'
#
loop_
_entity.id
_entity.type
_entity.pdbx_description
1 polymer ?
#
loop_
_entity_poly.entity_id
_entity_poly.type
_entity_poly.pdbx_seq_one_letter_code
_entity_poly.pdbx_strand_id
1 'polypeptide(L)'
;MADEEAPRIGLIAGYGAFPLELAAELGRQGFSVHVAAVREEASPEIERLADSICWLHVGQVGGMVRAFRKAKVREVVMAGKVRKLHLFRNFRPDWMALKGLMRLKDRRDDS
;
A
#
# COMPACT_ATOMS: atom_id res chain seq x y z
N MET A 1 -27.79 8.13 -18.08
CA MET A 1 -27.16 8.45 -16.78
C MET A 1 -25.96 7.53 -16.65
N ALA A 2 -24.75 8.07 -16.77
CA ALA A 2 -23.56 7.27 -16.53
C ALA A 2 -23.50 6.96 -15.03
N ASP A 3 -23.32 5.69 -14.67
CA ASP A 3 -22.87 5.31 -13.33
C ASP A 3 -21.59 6.11 -13.03
N GLU A 4 -21.65 7.09 -12.14
CA GLU A 4 -20.44 7.66 -11.55
C GLU A 4 -19.89 6.61 -10.60
N GLU A 5 -19.00 5.75 -11.12
CA GLU A 5 -18.21 4.85 -10.29
C GLU A 5 -17.47 5.67 -9.23
N ALA A 6 -17.60 5.26 -7.97
CA ALA A 6 -16.86 5.86 -6.86
C ALA A 6 -15.37 6.04 -7.20
N PRO A 7 -14.77 7.21 -6.89
CA PRO A 7 -13.35 7.44 -7.13
C PRO A 7 -12.50 6.40 -6.37
N ARG A 8 -11.46 5.88 -7.01
CA ARG A 8 -10.67 4.75 -6.50
C ARG A 8 -9.31 5.23 -6.01
N ILE A 9 -8.97 4.87 -4.78
CA ILE A 9 -7.68 5.22 -4.17
C ILE A 9 -6.96 3.99 -3.64
N GLY A 10 -5.65 3.93 -3.91
CA GLY A 10 -4.78 2.92 -3.35
C GLY A 10 -4.16 3.41 -2.05
N LEU A 11 -4.35 2.69 -0.95
CA LEU A 11 -3.73 2.99 0.33
C LEU A 11 -2.60 1.99 0.60
N ILE A 12 -1.37 2.47 0.72
CA ILE A 12 -0.22 1.66 1.16
C ILE A 12 -0.12 1.84 2.68
N ALA A 13 -0.48 0.79 3.41
CA ALA A 13 -0.63 0.83 4.86
C ALA A 13 0.60 0.25 5.58
N GLY A 14 1.28 1.10 6.35
CA GLY A 14 2.30 0.74 7.34
C GLY A 14 1.75 0.65 8.77
N TYR A 15 2.63 0.79 9.75
CA TYR A 15 2.31 0.74 11.17
C TYR A 15 1.69 2.05 11.70
N GLY A 16 0.80 1.91 12.67
CA GLY A 16 0.16 3.00 13.42
C GLY A 16 -1.35 3.05 13.22
N ALA A 17 -2.02 4.01 13.88
CA ALA A 17 -3.46 4.25 13.74
C ALA A 17 -3.82 5.00 12.45
N PHE A 18 -2.91 5.83 11.94
CA PHE A 18 -3.16 6.71 10.81
C PHE A 18 -3.69 6.01 9.53
N PRO A 19 -3.21 4.82 9.12
CA PRO A 19 -3.80 4.10 7.98
C PRO A 19 -5.27 3.73 8.19
N LEU A 20 -5.66 3.37 9.42
CA LEU A 20 -7.05 3.03 9.75
C LEU A 20 -7.92 4.28 9.70
N GLU A 21 -7.48 5.37 10.32
CA GLU A 21 -8.20 6.65 10.33
C GLU A 21 -8.39 7.18 8.90
N LEU A 22 -7.34 7.12 8.08
CA LEU A 22 -7.39 7.56 6.69
C LEU A 22 -8.31 6.69 5.85
N ALA A 23 -8.27 5.36 5.98
CA ALA A 23 -9.16 4.47 5.25
C ALA A 23 -10.63 4.71 5.60
N ALA A 24 -10.93 4.87 6.90
CA ALA A 24 -12.28 5.17 7.36
C ALA A 24 -12.80 6.50 6.80
N GLU A 25 -11.96 7.55 6.80
CA GLU A 25 -12.35 8.86 6.28
C GLU A 25 -12.51 8.86 4.75
N LEU A 26 -11.62 8.19 4.01
CA LEU A 26 -11.75 8.03 2.56
C LEU A 26 -13.05 7.31 2.18
N GLY A 27 -13.40 6.24 2.90
CA GLY A 27 -14.68 5.54 2.73
C GLY A 27 -15.87 6.44 3.02
N ARG A 28 -15.81 7.28 4.08
CA ARG A 28 -16.86 8.27 4.38
C ARG A 28 -17.02 9.34 3.30
N GLN A 29 -15.94 9.68 2.59
CA GLN A 29 -15.95 10.60 1.46
C GLN A 29 -16.38 9.93 0.13
N GLY A 30 -16.73 8.65 0.15
CA GLY A 30 -17.24 7.92 -1.01
C GLY A 30 -16.16 7.37 -1.93
N PHE A 31 -14.90 7.27 -1.47
CA PHE A 31 -13.86 6.57 -2.24
C PHE A 31 -14.01 5.05 -2.09
N SER A 32 -13.71 4.31 -3.17
CA SER A 32 -13.35 2.90 -3.07
C SER A 32 -11.88 2.77 -2.67
N VAL A 33 -11.64 2.23 -1.47
CA VAL A 33 -10.33 2.16 -0.83
C VAL A 33 -9.73 0.77 -1.04
N HIS A 34 -8.67 0.70 -1.85
CA HIS A 34 -7.95 -0.53 -2.12
C HIS A 34 -6.62 -0.51 -1.37
N VAL A 35 -6.41 -1.46 -0.46
CA VAL A 35 -5.28 -1.43 0.48
C VAL A 35 -4.19 -2.42 0.08
N ALA A 36 -2.95 -1.96 0.08
CA ALA A 36 -1.75 -2.80 0.15
C ALA A 36 -1.15 -2.69 1.56
N ALA A 37 -1.26 -3.77 2.34
CA ALA A 37 -0.91 -3.77 3.76
C ALA A 37 0.40 -4.54 4.00
N VAL A 38 1.33 -3.91 4.73
CA VAL A 38 2.59 -4.55 5.12
C VAL A 38 2.33 -5.54 6.25
N ARG A 39 2.55 -6.83 5.99
CA ARG A 39 2.12 -7.94 6.84
C ARG A 39 2.71 -7.93 8.25
N GLU A 40 3.90 -7.37 8.41
CA GLU A 40 4.61 -7.26 9.69
C GLU A 40 4.30 -5.97 10.47
N GLU A 41 3.51 -5.05 9.90
CA GLU A 41 3.36 -3.68 10.40
C GLU A 41 1.91 -3.23 10.53
N ALA A 42 1.10 -3.51 9.51
CA ALA A 42 -0.28 -3.02 9.43
C ALA A 42 -1.20 -3.81 10.36
N SER A 43 -2.16 -3.09 10.96
CA SER A 43 -3.20 -3.72 11.78
C SER A 43 -4.15 -4.55 10.90
N PRO A 44 -4.50 -5.80 11.29
CA PRO A 44 -5.53 -6.59 10.60
C PRO A 44 -6.88 -5.90 10.51
N GLU A 45 -7.14 -4.93 11.38
CA GLU A 45 -8.37 -4.14 11.39
C GLU A 45 -8.63 -3.38 10.08
N ILE A 46 -7.59 -3.11 9.31
CA ILE A 46 -7.69 -2.44 8.00
C ILE A 46 -8.56 -3.22 7.00
N GLU A 47 -8.71 -4.54 7.18
CA GLU A 47 -9.59 -5.38 6.35
C GLU A 47 -11.05 -4.94 6.40
N ARG A 48 -11.49 -4.39 7.53
CA ARG A 48 -12.89 -3.93 7.69
C ARG A 48 -13.15 -2.59 7.02
N LEU A 49 -12.10 -1.88 6.65
CA LEU A 49 -12.16 -0.52 6.08
C LEU A 49 -11.83 -0.51 4.58
N ALA A 50 -11.44 -1.64 4.01
CA ALA A 50 -10.95 -1.76 2.65
C ALA A 50 -11.95 -2.48 1.75
N ASP A 51 -12.19 -1.96 0.54
CA ASP A 51 -12.95 -2.65 -0.50
C ASP A 51 -12.18 -3.84 -1.07
N SER A 52 -10.85 -3.77 -1.04
CA SER A 52 -9.99 -4.93 -1.32
C SER A 52 -8.67 -4.79 -0.60
N ILE A 53 -8.10 -5.90 -0.17
CA ILE A 53 -6.81 -5.93 0.51
C ILE A 53 -5.80 -6.83 -0.19
N CYS A 54 -4.54 -6.40 -0.20
CA CYS A 54 -3.39 -7.18 -0.60
C CYS A 54 -2.34 -7.15 0.52
N TRP A 55 -2.21 -8.27 1.24
CA TRP A 55 -1.17 -8.45 2.23
C TRP A 55 0.17 -8.78 1.57
N LEU A 56 1.21 -8.02 1.91
CA LEU A 56 2.52 -8.11 1.28
C LEU A 56 3.63 -8.02 2.33
N HIS A 57 4.74 -8.70 2.08
CA HIS A 57 5.99 -8.46 2.78
C HIS A 57 6.70 -7.22 2.22
N VAL A 58 7.55 -6.61 3.04
CA VAL A 58 8.44 -5.52 2.59
C VAL A 58 9.27 -5.98 1.40
N GLY A 59 9.22 -5.23 0.29
CA GLY A 59 9.93 -5.54 -0.96
C GLY A 59 9.06 -6.17 -2.06
N GLN A 60 7.80 -6.54 -1.79
CA GLN A 60 6.91 -7.10 -2.82
C GLN A 60 6.15 -6.02 -3.62
N VAL A 61 6.91 -5.10 -4.22
CA VAL A 61 6.38 -3.94 -4.96
C VAL A 61 5.54 -4.35 -6.17
N GLY A 62 5.97 -5.34 -6.95
CA GLY A 62 5.21 -5.89 -8.06
C GLY A 62 3.92 -6.61 -7.63
N GLY A 63 3.88 -7.19 -6.43
CA GLY A 63 2.64 -7.65 -5.81
C GLY A 63 1.62 -6.51 -5.64
N MET A 64 2.05 -5.43 -4.99
CA MET A 64 1.25 -4.21 -4.78
C MET A 64 0.75 -3.61 -6.09
N VAL A 65 1.64 -3.41 -7.07
CA VAL A 65 1.30 -2.84 -8.38
C VAL A 65 0.25 -3.70 -9.10
N ARG A 66 0.36 -5.03 -9.04
CA ARG A 66 -0.63 -5.93 -9.65
C ARG A 66 -2.00 -5.81 -8.98
N ALA A 67 -2.05 -5.71 -7.65
CA ALA A 67 -3.29 -5.54 -6.91
C ALA A 67 -3.99 -4.23 -7.29
N PHE A 68 -3.27 -3.11 -7.28
CA PHE A 68 -3.81 -1.80 -7.66
C PHE A 68 -4.28 -1.75 -9.11
N ARG A 69 -3.52 -2.35 -10.05
CA ARG A 69 -3.95 -2.44 -11.46
C ARG A 69 -5.22 -3.27 -11.64
N LYS A 70 -5.35 -4.39 -10.92
CA LYS A 70 -6.56 -5.22 -10.93
C LYS A 70 -7.78 -4.44 -10.42
N ALA A 71 -7.57 -3.60 -9.41
CA ALA A 71 -8.58 -2.70 -8.86
C ALA A 71 -8.78 -1.40 -9.67
N LYS A 72 -8.08 -1.20 -10.79
CA LYS A 72 -8.13 0.03 -11.61
C LYS A 72 -7.79 1.31 -10.83
N VAL A 73 -6.98 1.20 -9.78
CA VAL A 73 -6.47 2.34 -9.00
C VAL A 73 -5.49 3.15 -9.84
N ARG A 74 -5.62 4.49 -9.82
CA ARG A 74 -4.71 5.43 -10.51
C ARG A 74 -3.94 6.33 -9.55
N GLU A 75 -4.50 6.60 -8.39
CA GLU A 75 -3.90 7.44 -7.36
C GLU A 75 -3.60 6.61 -6.12
N VAL A 76 -2.43 6.81 -5.53
CA VAL A 76 -1.99 6.07 -4.35
C VAL A 76 -1.51 7.04 -3.28
N VAL A 77 -1.83 6.71 -2.03
CA VAL A 77 -1.37 7.41 -0.84
C VAL A 77 -0.68 6.41 0.10
N MET A 78 0.37 6.87 0.78
CA MET A 78 1.09 6.08 1.78
C MET A 78 0.75 6.62 3.16
N ALA A 79 0.38 5.74 4.09
CA ALA A 79 0.08 6.10 5.46
C ALA A 79 0.77 5.16 6.44
N GLY A 80 1.21 5.72 7.56
CA GLY A 80 1.88 4.98 8.63
C GLY A 80 3.39 4.83 8.39
N LYS A 81 4.05 4.21 9.37
CA LYS A 81 5.51 4.03 9.38
C LYS A 81 5.89 2.66 8.84
N VAL A 82 7.03 2.56 8.17
CA VAL A 82 7.68 1.28 7.88
C VAL A 82 8.92 1.21 8.74
N ARG A 83 9.00 0.26 9.69
CA ARG A 83 10.19 0.17 10.55
C ARG A 83 11.32 -0.46 9.76
N LYS A 84 12.48 0.21 9.75
CA LYS A 84 13.70 -0.25 9.06
C LYS A 84 14.12 -1.67 9.44
N LEU A 85 13.81 -2.12 10.66
CA LEU A 85 14.13 -3.46 11.12
C LEU A 85 13.61 -4.55 10.17
N HIS A 86 12.42 -4.35 9.57
CA HIS A 86 11.86 -5.30 8.61
C HIS A 86 12.51 -5.20 7.22
N LEU A 87 13.01 -4.03 6.83
CA LEU A 87 13.83 -3.87 5.63
C LEU A 87 15.17 -4.62 5.76
N PHE A 88 15.70 -4.80 6.98
CA PHE A 88 16.95 -5.52 7.19
C PHE A 88 16.77 -7.02 7.50
N ARG A 89 15.68 -7.43 8.16
CA ARG A 89 15.46 -8.83 8.56
C ARG A 89 14.58 -9.65 7.62
N ASN A 90 13.54 -9.04 7.04
CA ASN A 90 12.47 -9.74 6.33
C ASN A 90 12.21 -9.15 4.93
N PHE A 91 13.20 -8.49 4.34
CA PHE A 91 13.09 -7.94 3.00
C PHE A 91 13.03 -9.04 1.95
N ARG A 92 11.90 -9.09 1.24
CA ARG A 92 11.60 -10.06 0.19
C ARG A 92 11.37 -9.30 -1.12
N PRO A 93 12.45 -8.81 -1.77
CA PRO A 93 12.34 -8.08 -3.02
C PRO A 93 11.80 -9.00 -4.10
N ASP A 94 10.68 -8.62 -4.71
CA ASP A 94 10.28 -9.23 -5.96
C ASP A 94 11.08 -8.67 -7.14
N TRP A 95 10.91 -9.26 -8.32
CA TRP A 95 11.67 -8.87 -9.51
C TRP A 95 11.51 -7.40 -9.87
N MET A 96 10.33 -6.82 -9.60
CA MET A 96 10.07 -5.41 -9.85
C MET A 96 10.85 -4.54 -8.84
N ALA A 97 10.80 -4.88 -7.56
CA ALA A 97 11.60 -4.21 -6.54
C ALA A 97 13.10 -4.32 -6.81
N LEU A 98 13.60 -5.51 -7.18
CA LEU A 98 15.01 -5.71 -7.50
C LEU A 98 15.47 -4.86 -8.68
N LYS A 99 14.68 -4.84 -9.77
CA LYS A 99 14.95 -3.98 -10.93
C LYS A 99 14.97 -2.50 -10.56
N GLY A 100 14.05 -2.06 -9.70
CA GLY A 100 14.03 -0.70 -9.18
C GLY A 100 15.30 -0.39 -8.39
N LEU A 101 15.65 -1.27 -7.44
CA LEU A 101 16.80 -1.11 -6.56
C LEU A 101 18.14 -1.06 -7.33
N MET A 102 18.27 -1.81 -8.43
CA MET A 102 19.44 -1.78 -9.31
C MET A 102 19.58 -0.48 -10.12
N ARG A 103 18.50 0.28 -10.28
CA ARG A 103 18.48 1.55 -11.00
C ARG A 103 18.64 2.77 -10.09
N LEU A 104 18.58 2.58 -8.77
CA LEU A 104 18.80 3.67 -7.83
C LEU A 104 20.26 4.12 -7.85
N LYS A 105 20.47 5.44 -7.85
CA LYS A 105 21.81 6.05 -7.85
C LYS A 105 22.52 5.85 -6.51
N ASP A 106 21.75 5.85 -5.42
CA ASP A 106 22.20 5.48 -4.09
C ASP A 106 21.06 4.78 -3.32
N ARG A 107 21.33 4.33 -2.09
CA ARG A 107 20.38 3.56 -1.26
C ARG A 107 20.03 4.28 0.04
N ARG A 108 20.07 5.62 0.04
CA ARG A 108 19.62 6.44 1.18
C ARG A 108 18.11 6.62 1.13
N ASP A 109 17.51 7.02 2.25
CA ASP A 109 16.04 7.17 2.34
C ASP A 109 15.53 8.48 1.72
N ASP A 110 16.40 9.47 1.50
CA ASP A 110 16.06 10.86 1.21
C ASP A 110 16.73 11.41 -0.07
N SER A 111 17.31 10.55 -0.90
CA SER A 111 18.13 10.92 -2.06
C SER A 111 17.59 10.40 -3.39
#